data_AF-A0A9C9Q4D1-F1
#
_entry.id   AF-A0A9C9Q4D1-F1
#
_cell.length_a   1.000
_cell.length_b   1.000
_cell.length_c   1.000
_cell.angle_alpha   90.00
_cell.angle_beta   90.00
_cell.angle_gamma   90.00
#
_symmetry.space_group_name_H-M   'P 1'
#
loop_
_entity.id
_entity.type
_entity.pdbx_description
1 polymer ?
#
loop_
_entity_poly.entity_id
_entity_poly.type
_entity_poly.pdbx_seq_one_letter_code
_entity_poly.pdbx_strand_id
1 'polypeptide(L)'
;NALLAGAGDITSTDHGYRLQDLAALVETDSAAQLFFNTEPFVPNRWQSLPESSAFKQAFQAFIDEYGHRAVYEVYLNNPRWRENPDYLLKVIKQSIGSPSPSVLKAQQKEKAKQAWQSIEKQIPLYRRVVIKSLVKQAAAGAASKEMAKSVYIRLFEPLRRLFLQAGRRLESRGLLQRNDEIFHCAYIEVTSMLTGDWNGSGLMPLIHSPEQDITLRPGDVLAAPSTDPAWTPLFLNAVAIVMETGGQLSHGAIVAREYGIPAVVNIPGLLNVIRDGEQVVVDGARGIVERCG
;
A
#
# COMPACT_ATOMS: atom_id res chain seq x y z
N ASN A 1 -6.29 12.52 -22.17
CA ASN A 1 -6.79 12.81 -20.80
C ASN A 1 -8.12 13.56 -20.81
N ALA A 2 -8.23 14.77 -21.38
CA ALA A 2 -9.49 15.54 -21.36
C ALA A 2 -10.72 14.82 -21.98
N LEU A 3 -10.51 13.95 -22.97
CA LEU A 3 -11.59 13.15 -23.60
C LEU A 3 -12.17 12.06 -22.72
N LEU A 4 -11.41 11.62 -21.70
CA LEU A 4 -11.83 10.58 -20.77
C LEU A 4 -12.43 11.18 -19.48
N ALA A 5 -12.35 12.51 -19.31
CA ALA A 5 -12.87 13.20 -18.14
C ALA A 5 -14.40 13.11 -18.09
N GLY A 6 -14.95 12.60 -16.98
CA GLY A 6 -16.39 12.45 -16.77
C GLY A 6 -17.08 11.44 -17.70
N ALA A 7 -16.32 10.60 -18.41
CA ALA A 7 -16.84 9.69 -19.43
C ALA A 7 -17.18 8.27 -18.92
N GLY A 8 -16.94 7.97 -17.65
CA GLY A 8 -17.24 6.67 -17.06
C GLY A 8 -17.52 6.73 -15.56
N ASP A 9 -18.38 5.83 -15.09
CA ASP A 9 -18.65 5.58 -13.68
C ASP A 9 -17.45 4.86 -13.07
N ILE A 10 -16.40 5.62 -12.75
CA ILE A 10 -15.19 5.10 -12.11
C ILE A 10 -15.44 5.02 -10.60
N THR A 11 -15.40 3.81 -10.04
CA THR A 11 -15.68 3.55 -8.62
C THR A 11 -14.82 4.38 -7.66
N SER A 12 -13.56 4.66 -8.00
CA SER A 12 -12.66 5.51 -7.20
C SER A 12 -12.91 7.01 -7.37
N THR A 13 -13.67 7.45 -8.37
CA THR A 13 -14.10 8.85 -8.43
C THR A 13 -15.34 9.09 -7.56
N ASP A 14 -16.18 8.07 -7.42
CA ASP A 14 -17.44 8.12 -6.69
C ASP A 14 -17.23 8.44 -5.20
N HIS A 15 -16.32 7.74 -4.51
CA HIS A 15 -16.04 8.05 -3.11
C HIS A 15 -15.46 9.46 -2.90
N GLY A 16 -14.81 10.04 -3.90
CA GLY A 16 -14.26 11.40 -3.84
C GLY A 16 -15.37 12.45 -3.90
N TYR A 17 -16.34 12.25 -4.80
CA TYR A 17 -17.54 13.09 -4.85
C TYR A 17 -18.36 12.98 -3.56
N ARG A 18 -18.50 11.76 -3.01
CA ARG A 18 -19.23 11.57 -1.74
C ARG A 18 -18.57 12.26 -0.54
N LEU A 19 -17.24 12.36 -0.50
CA LEU A 19 -16.56 13.16 0.53
C LEU A 19 -16.86 14.66 0.42
N GLN A 20 -17.07 15.16 -0.80
CA GLN A 20 -17.49 16.54 -1.02
C GLN A 20 -18.97 16.75 -0.69
N ASP A 21 -19.85 15.78 -0.98
CA ASP A 21 -21.25 15.82 -0.52
C ASP A 21 -21.31 15.83 1.01
N LEU A 22 -20.45 15.06 1.68
CA LEU A 22 -20.29 15.09 3.13
C LEU A 22 -19.82 16.46 3.64
N ALA A 23 -18.89 17.12 2.94
CA ALA A 23 -18.46 18.48 3.29
C ALA A 23 -19.61 19.50 3.14
N ALA A 24 -20.42 19.39 2.09
CA ALA A 24 -21.60 20.25 1.92
C ALA A 24 -22.67 19.98 3.00
N LEU A 25 -22.82 18.75 3.47
CA LEU A 25 -23.71 18.43 4.59
C LEU A 25 -23.27 19.09 5.89
N VAL A 26 -21.96 19.30 6.11
CA VAL A 26 -21.49 20.06 7.29
C VAL A 26 -22.05 21.47 7.29
N GLU A 27 -22.27 22.10 6.14
CA GLU A 27 -22.80 23.47 6.08
C GLU A 27 -24.28 23.56 6.51
N THR A 28 -25.02 22.45 6.51
CA THR A 28 -26.45 22.42 6.86
C THR A 28 -26.75 21.69 8.17
N ASP A 29 -25.79 20.95 8.73
CA ASP A 29 -25.91 20.21 9.99
C ASP A 29 -25.18 20.94 11.13
N SER A 30 -25.95 21.55 12.04
CA SER A 30 -25.41 22.35 13.15
C SER A 30 -24.53 21.55 14.13
N ALA A 31 -24.81 20.26 14.35
CA ALA A 31 -23.99 19.41 15.21
C ALA A 31 -22.65 19.12 14.53
N ALA A 32 -22.66 18.88 13.22
CA ALA A 32 -21.45 18.70 12.44
C ALA A 32 -20.61 19.98 12.39
N GLN A 33 -21.23 21.16 12.20
CA GLN A 33 -20.52 22.44 12.25
C GLN A 33 -19.77 22.62 13.56
N LEU A 34 -20.44 22.38 14.69
CA LEU A 34 -19.81 22.47 16.01
C LEU A 34 -18.63 21.51 16.12
N PHE A 35 -18.80 20.26 15.69
CA PHE A 35 -17.75 19.25 15.72
C PHE A 35 -16.51 19.65 14.89
N PHE A 36 -16.70 20.10 13.64
CA PHE A 36 -15.58 20.47 12.76
C PHE A 36 -14.89 21.78 13.15
N ASN A 37 -15.61 22.71 13.79
CA ASN A 37 -15.09 24.00 14.25
C ASN A 37 -14.52 23.97 15.68
N THR A 38 -14.69 22.87 16.42
CA THR A 38 -14.09 22.71 17.75
C THR A 38 -12.57 22.62 17.64
N GLU A 39 -11.85 23.40 18.45
CA GLU A 39 -10.40 23.35 18.57
C GLU A 39 -9.98 22.92 20.00
N PRO A 40 -9.07 21.92 20.14
CA PRO A 40 -8.44 21.17 19.06
C PRO A 40 -9.41 20.22 18.34
N PHE A 41 -9.29 20.11 17.02
CA PHE A 41 -10.08 19.16 16.24
C PHE A 41 -9.64 17.71 16.52
N VAL A 42 -10.56 16.91 17.09
CA VAL A 42 -10.32 15.50 17.44
C VAL A 42 -11.25 14.60 16.60
N PRO A 43 -10.79 14.08 15.44
CA PRO A 43 -11.68 13.42 14.49
C PRO A 43 -12.28 12.11 15.00
N ASN A 44 -11.54 11.35 15.82
CA ASN A 44 -12.03 10.13 16.50
C ASN A 44 -13.22 10.34 17.45
N ARG A 45 -13.73 11.57 17.63
CA ARG A 45 -14.96 11.85 18.39
C ARG A 45 -16.21 11.92 17.51
N TRP A 46 -16.14 11.70 16.21
CA TRP A 46 -17.30 11.82 15.32
C TRP A 46 -18.49 10.92 15.74
N GLN A 47 -18.23 9.79 16.41
CA GLN A 47 -19.29 8.91 16.91
C GLN A 47 -20.13 9.56 18.02
N SER A 48 -19.63 10.59 18.70
CA SER A 48 -20.38 11.32 19.74
C SER A 48 -21.38 12.33 19.16
N LEU A 49 -21.40 12.53 17.83
CA LEU A 49 -22.46 13.32 17.20
C LEU A 49 -23.84 12.71 17.51
N PRO A 50 -24.90 13.51 17.63
CA PRO A 50 -26.26 13.00 17.83
C PRO A 50 -26.68 12.05 16.70
N GLU A 51 -27.47 11.02 16.99
CA GLU A 51 -28.03 10.13 15.96
C GLU A 51 -28.90 10.86 14.94
N SER A 52 -29.44 12.03 15.29
CA SER A 52 -30.20 12.91 14.40
C SER A 52 -29.34 13.72 13.43
N SER A 53 -28.00 13.68 13.55
CA SER A 53 -27.08 14.38 12.64
C SER A 53 -27.12 13.73 11.25
N ALA A 54 -27.53 14.51 10.24
CA ALA A 54 -27.52 14.08 8.85
C ALA A 54 -26.09 13.74 8.37
N PHE A 55 -25.10 14.51 8.82
CA PHE A 55 -23.70 14.22 8.57
C PHE A 55 -23.29 12.86 9.16
N LYS A 56 -23.62 12.59 10.44
CA LYS A 56 -23.27 11.32 11.09
C LYS A 56 -23.84 10.12 10.33
N GLN A 57 -25.12 10.18 9.97
CA GLN A 57 -25.79 9.11 9.21
C GLN A 57 -25.13 8.89 7.85
N ALA A 58 -24.87 9.98 7.11
CA ALA A 58 -24.23 9.91 5.81
C ALA A 58 -22.78 9.41 5.89
N PHE A 59 -22.02 9.84 6.91
CA PHE A 59 -20.65 9.41 7.14
C PHE A 59 -20.59 7.93 7.56
N GLN A 60 -21.52 7.49 8.41
CA GLN A 60 -21.67 6.07 8.76
C GLN A 60 -21.93 5.22 7.51
N ALA A 61 -22.88 5.63 6.65
CA ALA A 61 -23.15 4.93 5.39
C ALA A 61 -21.92 4.90 4.46
N PHE A 62 -21.15 5.99 4.40
CA PHE A 62 -19.89 6.04 3.66
C PHE A 62 -18.87 5.03 4.20
N ILE A 63 -18.69 4.98 5.53
CA ILE A 63 -17.80 4.03 6.18
C ILE A 63 -18.30 2.60 5.96
N ASP A 64 -19.60 2.35 5.97
CA ASP A 64 -20.15 1.03 5.69
C ASP A 64 -19.82 0.54 4.29
N GLU A 65 -19.86 1.41 3.31
CA GLU A 65 -19.58 1.06 1.92
C GLU A 65 -18.09 1.03 1.56
N TYR A 66 -17.32 2.04 1.99
CA TYR A 66 -15.91 2.22 1.61
C TYR A 66 -14.92 2.06 2.74
N GLY A 67 -15.36 1.74 3.96
CA GLY A 67 -14.50 1.62 5.13
C GLY A 67 -13.40 0.57 5.01
N HIS A 68 -13.54 -0.39 4.08
CA HIS A 68 -12.52 -1.38 3.71
C HIS A 68 -11.29 -0.78 3.01
N ARG A 69 -11.37 0.46 2.50
CA ARG A 69 -10.27 1.15 1.84
C ARG A 69 -9.30 1.76 2.85
N ALA A 70 -8.13 2.17 2.36
CA ALA A 70 -7.12 2.87 3.14
C ALA A 70 -6.25 3.74 2.21
N VAL A 71 -5.45 4.63 2.81
CA VAL A 71 -4.26 5.17 2.12
C VAL A 71 -3.24 4.04 2.04
N TYR A 72 -2.60 3.84 0.89
CA TYR A 72 -1.73 2.67 0.64
C TYR A 72 -2.44 1.33 0.90
N GLU A 73 -3.64 1.19 0.31
CA GLU A 73 -4.63 0.12 0.55
C GLU A 73 -4.15 -1.33 0.34
N VAL A 74 -3.08 -1.55 -0.42
CA VAL A 74 -2.50 -2.89 -0.64
C VAL A 74 -1.61 -3.35 0.51
N TYR A 75 -1.13 -2.44 1.35
CA TYR A 75 -0.30 -2.83 2.48
C TYR A 75 -1.22 -3.19 3.65
N LEU A 76 -1.03 -4.42 4.17
CA LEU A 76 -1.88 -4.94 5.23
C LEU A 76 -1.68 -4.23 6.56
N ASN A 77 -0.49 -3.63 6.80
CA ASN A 77 -0.15 -2.90 8.01
C ASN A 77 -0.93 -1.59 8.19
N ASN A 78 -1.37 -0.97 7.09
CA ASN A 78 -2.13 0.27 7.15
C ASN A 78 -3.57 0.03 7.65
N PRO A 79 -4.06 0.87 8.59
CA PRO A 79 -5.42 0.77 9.08
C PRO A 79 -6.43 1.10 7.97
N ARG A 80 -7.55 0.39 7.99
CA ARG A 80 -8.69 0.64 7.11
C ARG A 80 -9.41 1.90 7.57
N TRP A 81 -10.09 2.61 6.67
CA TRP A 81 -10.86 3.81 7.03
C TRP A 81 -11.93 3.55 8.09
N ARG A 82 -12.48 2.32 8.13
CA ARG A 82 -13.38 1.90 9.21
C ARG A 82 -12.70 1.84 10.58
N GLU A 83 -11.43 1.44 10.61
CA GLU A 83 -10.63 1.33 11.83
C GLU A 83 -10.10 2.69 12.28
N ASN A 84 -9.68 3.52 11.31
CA ASN A 84 -9.20 4.87 11.53
C ASN A 84 -9.71 5.84 10.45
N PRO A 85 -10.80 6.59 10.72
CA PRO A 85 -11.38 7.55 9.78
C PRO A 85 -10.74 8.94 9.81
N ASP A 86 -9.69 9.17 10.61
CA ASP A 86 -9.10 10.50 10.83
C ASP A 86 -8.70 11.19 9.52
N TYR A 87 -8.12 10.44 8.58
CA TYR A 87 -7.74 10.95 7.26
C TYR A 87 -8.95 11.52 6.52
N LEU A 88 -10.07 10.78 6.48
CA LEU A 88 -11.28 11.21 5.77
C LEU A 88 -11.88 12.46 6.39
N LEU A 89 -11.96 12.51 7.72
CA LEU A 89 -12.51 13.66 8.44
C LEU A 89 -11.65 14.92 8.25
N LYS A 90 -10.32 14.79 8.16
CA LYS A 90 -9.42 15.90 7.81
C LYS A 90 -9.65 16.39 6.37
N VAL A 91 -9.80 15.47 5.41
CA VAL A 91 -10.10 15.81 4.01
C VAL A 91 -11.46 16.52 3.90
N ILE A 92 -12.47 16.04 4.63
CA ILE A 92 -13.79 16.69 4.72
C ILE A 92 -13.65 18.11 5.28
N LYS A 93 -12.97 18.28 6.43
CA LYS A 93 -12.75 19.60 7.05
C LYS A 93 -12.09 20.59 6.07
N GLN A 94 -11.09 20.14 5.31
CA GLN A 94 -10.42 20.95 4.29
C GLN A 94 -11.30 21.28 3.07
N SER A 95 -12.33 20.48 2.82
CA SER A 95 -13.22 20.62 1.67
C SER A 95 -14.50 21.40 1.96
N ILE A 96 -14.75 21.79 3.22
CA ILE A 96 -15.90 22.65 3.58
C ILE A 96 -15.79 23.98 2.82
N GLY A 97 -16.87 24.46 2.21
CA GLY A 97 -16.88 25.64 1.33
C GLY A 97 -16.32 25.41 -0.08
N SER A 98 -15.90 24.19 -0.43
CA SER A 98 -15.48 23.87 -1.80
C SER A 98 -16.68 23.69 -2.75
N PRO A 99 -16.50 23.85 -4.07
CA PRO A 99 -17.59 23.68 -5.03
C PRO A 99 -18.25 22.30 -4.95
N SER A 100 -19.58 22.27 -4.97
CA SER A 100 -20.38 21.03 -4.98
C SER A 100 -19.94 20.06 -6.09
N PRO A 101 -20.02 18.74 -5.88
CA PRO A 101 -19.75 17.73 -6.91
C PRO A 101 -20.48 17.94 -8.23
N SER A 102 -21.71 18.47 -8.17
CA SER A 102 -22.51 18.80 -9.36
C SER A 102 -21.82 19.83 -10.27
N VAL A 103 -21.21 20.85 -9.67
CA VAL A 103 -20.44 21.90 -10.36
C VAL A 103 -19.19 21.30 -10.97
N LEU A 104 -18.48 20.45 -10.24
CA LEU A 104 -17.26 19.79 -10.74
C LEU A 104 -17.55 18.85 -11.91
N LYS A 105 -18.62 18.05 -11.83
CA LYS A 105 -19.06 17.19 -12.94
C LYS A 105 -19.44 18.02 -14.17
N ALA A 106 -20.12 19.14 -14.00
CA ALA A 106 -20.46 20.06 -15.09
C ALA A 106 -19.20 20.64 -15.76
N GLN A 107 -18.22 21.08 -14.96
CA GLN A 107 -16.93 21.59 -15.45
C GLN A 107 -16.14 20.53 -16.23
N GLN A 108 -16.11 19.28 -15.75
CA GLN A 108 -15.46 18.17 -16.45
C GLN A 108 -16.11 17.88 -17.81
N LYS A 109 -17.44 17.88 -17.86
CA LYS A 109 -18.20 17.67 -19.09
C LYS A 109 -17.95 18.77 -20.13
N GLU A 110 -17.87 20.03 -19.69
CA GLU A 110 -17.56 21.15 -20.58
C GLU A 110 -16.12 21.07 -21.12
N LYS A 111 -15.14 20.72 -20.28
CA LYS A 111 -13.75 20.45 -20.72
C LYS A 111 -13.68 19.32 -21.75
N ALA A 112 -14.42 18.24 -21.53
CA ALA A 112 -14.49 17.12 -22.49
C ALA A 112 -15.10 17.56 -23.83
N LYS A 113 -16.15 18.39 -23.80
CA LYS A 113 -16.78 18.97 -25.00
C LYS A 113 -15.81 19.86 -25.79
N GLN A 114 -15.08 20.74 -25.11
CA GLN A 114 -14.08 21.62 -25.74
C GLN A 114 -12.93 20.81 -26.37
N ALA A 115 -12.49 19.74 -25.71
CA ALA A 115 -11.50 18.82 -26.26
C ALA A 115 -12.01 18.14 -27.54
N TRP A 116 -13.27 17.69 -27.54
CA TRP A 116 -13.92 17.11 -28.72
C TRP A 116 -14.02 18.10 -29.88
N GLN A 117 -14.44 19.34 -29.63
CA GLN A 117 -14.52 20.37 -30.66
C GLN A 117 -13.16 20.66 -31.30
N SER A 118 -12.09 20.64 -30.50
CA SER A 118 -10.72 20.86 -30.99
C SER A 118 -10.25 19.73 -31.91
N ILE A 119 -10.56 18.48 -31.54
CA ILE A 119 -10.20 17.30 -32.34
C ILE A 119 -10.99 17.27 -33.64
N GLU A 120 -12.31 17.53 -33.58
CA GLU A 120 -13.18 17.51 -34.76
C GLU A 120 -12.68 18.48 -35.84
N LYS A 121 -12.11 19.62 -35.48
CA LYS A 121 -11.51 20.58 -36.43
C LYS A 121 -10.27 20.04 -37.16
N GLN A 122 -9.58 19.06 -36.60
CA GLN A 122 -8.29 18.56 -37.11
C GLN A 122 -8.40 17.21 -37.84
N ILE A 123 -9.56 16.54 -37.77
CA ILE A 123 -9.72 15.19 -38.32
C ILE A 123 -10.91 15.06 -39.30
N PRO A 124 -10.76 14.26 -40.37
CA PRO A 124 -11.85 13.92 -41.28
C PRO A 124 -13.02 13.21 -40.60
N LEU A 125 -14.24 13.39 -41.13
CA LEU A 125 -15.48 12.87 -40.56
C LEU A 125 -15.46 11.35 -40.30
N TYR A 126 -14.89 10.55 -41.21
CA TYR A 126 -14.82 9.10 -41.06
C TYR A 126 -13.95 8.67 -39.86
N ARG A 127 -12.88 9.40 -39.55
CA ARG A 127 -12.01 9.12 -38.37
C ARG A 127 -12.69 9.49 -37.06
N ARG A 128 -13.60 10.46 -37.05
CA ARG A 128 -14.32 10.88 -35.83
C ARG A 128 -15.11 9.71 -35.23
N VAL A 129 -15.75 8.89 -36.08
CA VAL A 129 -16.53 7.73 -35.63
C VAL A 129 -15.63 6.68 -34.98
N VAL A 130 -14.49 6.38 -35.61
CA VAL A 130 -13.50 5.43 -35.08
C VAL A 130 -12.96 5.91 -33.73
N ILE A 131 -12.57 7.19 -33.63
CA ILE A 131 -12.03 7.74 -32.38
C ILE A 131 -13.09 7.77 -31.29
N LYS A 132 -14.36 8.12 -31.59
CA LYS A 132 -15.46 8.05 -30.61
C LYS A 132 -15.64 6.63 -30.07
N SER A 133 -15.55 5.62 -30.93
CA SER A 133 -15.58 4.21 -30.51
C SER A 133 -14.40 3.85 -29.60
N LEU A 134 -13.17 4.22 -29.99
CA LEU A 134 -11.96 3.95 -29.20
C LEU A 134 -12.00 4.65 -27.83
N VAL A 135 -12.46 5.89 -27.76
CA VAL A 135 -12.61 6.63 -26.50
C VAL A 135 -13.63 5.95 -25.59
N LYS A 136 -14.76 5.49 -26.14
CA LYS A 136 -15.76 4.74 -25.38
C LYS A 136 -15.18 3.44 -24.83
N GLN A 137 -14.44 2.69 -25.64
CA GLN A 137 -13.77 1.45 -25.21
C GLN A 137 -12.71 1.71 -24.14
N ALA A 138 -11.89 2.76 -24.30
CA ALA A 138 -10.89 3.14 -23.33
C ALA A 138 -11.52 3.55 -21.98
N ALA A 139 -12.61 4.32 -22.00
CA ALA A 139 -13.34 4.70 -20.79
C ALA A 139 -13.96 3.48 -20.10
N ALA A 140 -14.58 2.57 -20.86
CA ALA A 140 -15.14 1.33 -20.32
C ALA A 140 -14.04 0.42 -19.74
N GLY A 141 -12.92 0.28 -20.43
CA GLY A 141 -11.76 -0.50 -19.96
C GLY A 141 -11.16 0.07 -18.68
N ALA A 142 -11.03 1.39 -18.57
CA ALA A 142 -10.57 2.06 -17.36
C ALA A 142 -11.54 1.83 -16.18
N ALA A 143 -12.84 1.96 -16.42
CA ALA A 143 -13.86 1.70 -15.39
C ALA A 143 -13.81 0.24 -14.90
N SER A 144 -13.73 -0.73 -15.82
CA SER A 144 -13.60 -2.15 -15.47
C SER A 144 -12.32 -2.45 -14.68
N LYS A 145 -11.19 -1.84 -15.06
CA LYS A 145 -9.92 -1.99 -14.33
C LYS A 145 -10.05 -1.48 -12.89
N GLU A 146 -10.65 -0.30 -12.70
CA GLU A 146 -10.82 0.23 -11.35
C GLU A 146 -11.84 -0.52 -10.51
N MET A 147 -12.89 -1.05 -11.14
CA MET A 147 -13.83 -1.93 -10.46
C MET A 147 -13.14 -3.21 -9.98
N ALA A 148 -12.33 -3.85 -10.83
CA ALA A 148 -11.56 -5.04 -10.47
C ALA A 148 -10.62 -4.75 -9.28
N LYS A 149 -9.93 -3.61 -9.30
CA LYS A 149 -9.10 -3.16 -8.16
C LYS A 149 -9.96 -2.97 -6.91
N SER A 150 -11.12 -2.34 -7.01
CA SER A 150 -11.99 -2.10 -5.85
C SER A 150 -12.49 -3.40 -5.22
N VAL A 151 -12.84 -4.40 -6.03
CA VAL A 151 -13.21 -5.74 -5.55
C VAL A 151 -12.02 -6.44 -4.89
N TYR A 152 -10.83 -6.36 -5.49
CA TYR A 152 -9.61 -6.94 -4.92
C TYR A 152 -9.26 -6.35 -3.54
N ILE A 153 -9.36 -5.02 -3.38
CA ILE A 153 -9.07 -4.36 -2.10
C ILE A 153 -10.06 -4.73 -1.00
N ARG A 154 -11.30 -5.09 -1.33
CA ARG A 154 -12.26 -5.61 -0.32
C ARG A 154 -11.77 -6.89 0.36
N LEU A 155 -10.90 -7.67 -0.28
CA LEU A 155 -10.31 -8.88 0.31
C LEU A 155 -9.29 -8.56 1.42
N PHE A 156 -8.71 -7.36 1.43
CA PHE A 156 -7.67 -6.99 2.39
C PHE A 156 -8.21 -6.67 3.78
N GLU A 157 -9.45 -6.19 3.90
CA GLU A 157 -10.06 -5.96 5.21
C GLU A 157 -10.20 -7.25 6.04
N PRO A 158 -10.84 -8.33 5.55
CA PRO A 158 -10.92 -9.58 6.32
C PRO A 158 -9.54 -10.20 6.54
N LEU A 159 -8.62 -10.13 5.56
CA LEU A 159 -7.26 -10.63 5.72
C LEU A 159 -6.52 -9.89 6.84
N ARG A 160 -6.59 -8.56 6.88
CA ARG A 160 -6.02 -7.75 7.97
C ARG A 160 -6.61 -8.14 9.33
N ARG A 161 -7.92 -8.34 9.42
CA ARG A 161 -8.58 -8.79 10.67
C ARG A 161 -8.04 -10.16 11.11
N LEU A 162 -7.81 -11.09 10.18
CA LEU A 162 -7.22 -12.40 10.50
C LEU A 162 -5.81 -12.24 11.09
N PHE A 163 -4.96 -11.42 10.47
CA PHE A 163 -3.62 -11.13 10.98
C PHE A 163 -3.66 -10.47 12.36
N LEU A 164 -4.50 -9.46 12.58
CA LEU A 164 -4.65 -8.82 13.90
C LEU A 164 -5.15 -9.80 14.98
N GLN A 165 -5.99 -10.78 14.61
CA GLN A 165 -6.40 -11.84 15.53
C GLN A 165 -5.27 -12.84 15.81
N ALA A 166 -4.44 -13.16 14.82
CA ALA A 166 -3.21 -13.92 15.05
C ALA A 166 -2.27 -13.16 15.98
N GLY A 167 -2.03 -11.87 15.70
CA GLY A 167 -1.25 -10.97 16.54
C GLY A 167 -1.72 -10.95 17.99
N ARG A 168 -3.03 -10.82 18.24
CA ARG A 168 -3.61 -10.90 19.59
C ARG A 168 -3.30 -12.21 20.31
N ARG A 169 -3.32 -13.34 19.59
CA ARG A 169 -2.98 -14.64 20.19
C ARG A 169 -1.49 -14.73 20.51
N LEU A 170 -0.62 -14.21 19.64
CA LEU A 170 0.82 -14.20 19.90
C LEU A 170 1.19 -13.22 21.03
N GLU A 171 0.52 -12.07 21.11
CA GLU A 171 0.59 -11.12 22.22
C GLU A 171 0.23 -11.80 23.55
N SER A 172 -0.88 -12.54 23.60
CA SER A 172 -1.27 -13.31 24.80
C SER A 172 -0.28 -14.40 25.21
N ARG A 173 0.60 -14.84 24.31
CA ARG A 173 1.68 -15.80 24.56
C ARG A 173 3.01 -15.12 24.93
N GLY A 174 3.04 -13.79 24.97
CA GLY A 174 4.26 -13.01 25.20
C GLY A 174 5.24 -13.02 24.03
N LEU A 175 4.81 -13.44 22.84
CA LEU A 175 5.65 -13.48 21.63
C LEU A 175 5.66 -12.14 20.88
N LEU A 176 4.65 -11.31 21.07
CA LEU A 176 4.56 -9.92 20.59
C LEU A 176 4.24 -9.00 21.77
N GLN A 177 4.67 -7.74 21.71
CA GLN A 177 4.33 -6.71 22.70
C GLN A 177 2.97 -6.09 22.37
N ARG A 178 2.66 -5.99 21.06
CA ARG A 178 1.40 -5.46 20.55
C ARG A 178 0.91 -6.29 19.37
N ASN A 179 -0.39 -6.51 19.25
CA ASN A 179 -0.93 -7.28 18.13
C ASN A 179 -0.64 -6.73 16.73
N ASP A 180 -0.37 -5.44 16.56
CA ASP A 180 -0.05 -4.84 15.25
C ASP A 180 1.38 -5.13 14.80
N GLU A 181 2.25 -5.60 15.70
CA GLU A 181 3.60 -6.07 15.35
C GLU A 181 3.58 -7.29 14.43
N ILE A 182 2.43 -7.99 14.34
CA ILE A 182 2.21 -9.09 13.41
C ILE A 182 2.49 -8.72 11.95
N PHE A 183 2.39 -7.45 11.58
CA PHE A 183 2.64 -7.00 10.22
C PHE A 183 4.12 -6.83 9.88
N HIS A 184 5.01 -6.94 10.87
CA HIS A 184 6.45 -7.07 10.66
C HIS A 184 6.87 -8.53 10.44
N CYS A 185 6.00 -9.48 10.76
CA CYS A 185 6.24 -10.89 10.49
C CYS A 185 5.93 -11.22 9.03
N ALA A 186 6.77 -12.05 8.42
CA ALA A 186 6.45 -12.69 7.15
C ALA A 186 5.26 -13.65 7.34
N TYR A 187 4.46 -13.85 6.29
CA TYR A 187 3.33 -14.78 6.33
C TYR A 187 3.74 -16.19 6.81
N ILE A 188 4.91 -16.67 6.36
CA ILE A 188 5.42 -17.98 6.74
C ILE A 188 5.70 -18.08 8.24
N GLU A 189 6.30 -17.05 8.84
CA GLU A 189 6.59 -16.98 10.28
C GLU A 189 5.30 -17.03 11.09
N VAL A 190 4.28 -16.25 10.67
CA VAL A 190 2.96 -16.27 11.29
C VAL A 190 2.35 -17.66 11.20
N THR A 191 2.38 -18.30 10.03
CA THR A 191 1.81 -19.64 9.87
C THR A 191 2.54 -20.68 10.70
N SER A 192 3.88 -20.70 10.70
CA SER A 192 4.67 -21.65 11.47
C SER A 192 4.43 -21.52 12.98
N MET A 193 4.22 -20.30 13.49
CA MET A 193 3.84 -20.09 14.89
C MET A 193 2.41 -20.53 15.22
N LEU A 194 1.49 -20.47 14.25
CA LEU A 194 0.11 -20.89 14.43
C LEU A 194 -0.06 -22.42 14.31
N THR A 195 0.70 -23.07 13.43
CA THR A 195 0.72 -24.54 13.26
C THR A 195 1.54 -25.25 14.33
N GLY A 196 2.45 -24.52 15.00
CA GLY A 196 3.33 -25.06 16.03
C GLY A 196 4.67 -25.58 15.49
N ASP A 197 4.96 -25.37 14.21
CA ASP A 197 6.25 -25.70 13.59
C ASP A 197 7.40 -24.86 14.17
N TRP A 198 7.08 -23.64 14.62
CA TRP A 198 8.01 -22.76 15.32
C TRP A 198 7.36 -22.21 16.59
N ASN A 199 8.11 -22.18 17.69
CA ASN A 199 7.63 -21.66 18.97
C ASN A 199 7.76 -20.14 19.13
N GLY A 200 8.25 -19.43 18.11
CA GLY A 200 8.49 -17.97 18.14
C GLY A 200 9.77 -17.54 18.85
N SER A 201 10.65 -18.48 19.25
CA SER A 201 11.94 -18.16 19.84
C SER A 201 12.80 -17.35 18.86
N GLY A 202 13.20 -16.14 19.26
CA GLY A 202 13.97 -15.22 18.43
C GLY A 202 13.14 -14.23 17.60
N LEU A 203 11.80 -14.29 17.66
CA LEU A 203 10.92 -13.40 16.90
C LEU A 203 11.15 -11.91 17.22
N MET A 204 11.22 -11.55 18.50
CA MET A 204 11.34 -10.16 18.92
C MET A 204 12.59 -9.47 18.35
N PRO A 205 13.81 -10.06 18.45
CA PRO A 205 14.98 -9.54 17.74
C PRO A 205 14.82 -9.46 16.22
N LEU A 206 14.08 -10.37 15.59
CA LEU A 206 13.87 -10.37 14.13
C LEU A 206 12.99 -9.19 13.70
N ILE A 207 11.85 -8.96 14.36
CA ILE A 207 10.89 -7.91 13.99
C ILE A 207 11.30 -6.52 14.48
N HIS A 208 12.06 -6.45 15.57
CA HIS A 208 12.62 -5.20 16.11
C HIS A 208 14.08 -5.00 15.72
N SER A 209 14.64 -5.87 14.89
CA SER A 209 15.89 -5.54 14.23
C SER A 209 15.60 -4.23 13.49
N PRO A 210 16.34 -3.15 13.77
CA PRO A 210 16.22 -1.97 12.94
C PRO A 210 16.36 -2.44 11.49
N GLU A 211 15.62 -1.85 10.55
CA GLU A 211 16.13 -1.79 9.18
C GLU A 211 17.56 -1.28 9.34
N GLN A 212 18.54 -2.19 9.34
CA GLN A 212 19.89 -1.81 9.69
C GLN A 212 20.23 -0.78 8.63
N ASP A 213 20.78 0.37 9.04
CA ASP A 213 21.46 1.27 8.12
C ASP A 213 22.64 0.47 7.55
N ILE A 214 22.36 -0.38 6.55
CA ILE A 214 23.32 -1.23 5.89
C ILE A 214 24.16 -0.29 5.04
N THR A 215 25.24 0.18 5.65
CA THR A 215 26.24 0.99 4.97
C THR A 215 27.25 0.06 4.34
N LEU A 216 26.97 -0.39 3.11
CA LEU A 216 27.97 -1.07 2.29
C LEU A 216 28.97 -0.06 1.75
N ARG A 217 30.25 -0.30 2.01
CA ARG A 217 31.36 0.42 1.42
C ARG A 217 31.81 -0.31 0.14
N PRO A 218 32.39 0.41 -0.83
CA PRO A 218 33.02 -0.24 -1.98
C PRO A 218 34.08 -1.24 -1.50
N GLY A 219 33.94 -2.50 -1.89
CA GLY A 219 34.80 -3.60 -1.44
C GLY A 219 34.12 -4.61 -0.50
N ASP A 220 32.93 -4.30 0.00
CA ASP A 220 32.25 -5.14 0.98
C ASP A 220 31.49 -6.32 0.31
N VAL A 221 31.46 -7.45 1.01
CA VAL A 221 30.62 -8.60 0.66
C VAL A 221 29.30 -8.48 1.42
N LEU A 222 28.18 -8.52 0.70
CA LEU A 222 26.85 -8.47 1.31
C LEU A 222 26.44 -9.86 1.79
N ALA A 223 26.30 -10.03 3.11
CA ALA A 223 25.77 -11.23 3.73
C ALA A 223 24.34 -10.99 4.27
N ALA A 224 23.40 -11.83 3.87
CA ALA A 224 21.99 -11.69 4.27
C ALA A 224 21.30 -13.06 4.44
N PRO A 225 20.23 -13.15 5.25
CA PRO A 225 19.48 -14.41 5.37
C PRO A 225 18.69 -14.70 4.09
N SER A 226 18.10 -13.65 3.52
CA SER A 226 17.43 -13.60 2.21
C SER A 226 17.41 -12.14 1.73
N THR A 227 17.10 -11.91 0.46
CA THR A 227 16.96 -10.56 -0.12
C THR A 227 15.64 -10.40 -0.85
N ASP A 228 15.08 -9.20 -0.83
CA ASP A 228 13.90 -8.81 -1.61
C ASP A 228 14.23 -7.59 -2.52
N PRO A 229 13.29 -7.13 -3.39
CA PRO A 229 13.55 -6.02 -4.29
C PRO A 229 14.04 -4.73 -3.63
N ALA A 230 13.72 -4.47 -2.36
CA ALA A 230 14.19 -3.28 -1.65
C ALA A 230 15.70 -3.30 -1.38
N TRP A 231 16.35 -4.47 -1.41
CA TRP A 231 17.80 -4.62 -1.25
C TRP A 231 18.60 -4.36 -2.53
N THR A 232 17.93 -4.29 -3.70
CA THR A 232 18.60 -4.09 -5.00
C THR A 232 19.59 -2.92 -5.03
N PRO A 233 19.32 -1.74 -4.41
CA PRO A 233 20.31 -0.65 -4.39
C PRO A 233 21.62 -1.01 -3.67
N LEU A 234 21.58 -1.90 -2.68
CA LEU A 234 22.76 -2.36 -1.94
C LEU A 234 23.69 -3.20 -2.82
N PHE A 235 23.14 -3.92 -3.80
CA PHE A 235 23.91 -4.79 -4.69
C PHE A 235 24.91 -3.97 -5.51
N LEU A 236 24.57 -2.73 -5.87
CA LEU A 236 25.46 -1.85 -6.65
C LEU A 236 26.79 -1.52 -5.95
N ASN A 237 26.84 -1.63 -4.62
CA ASN A 237 28.04 -1.33 -3.83
C ASN A 237 28.76 -2.61 -3.37
N ALA A 238 28.16 -3.79 -3.52
CA ALA A 238 28.72 -5.06 -3.07
C ALA A 238 29.65 -5.68 -4.12
N VAL A 239 30.79 -6.23 -3.68
CA VAL A 239 31.70 -6.98 -4.58
C VAL A 239 31.34 -8.46 -4.71
N ALA A 240 30.58 -8.99 -3.76
CA ALA A 240 29.99 -10.32 -3.82
C ALA A 240 28.76 -10.39 -2.89
N ILE A 241 27.91 -11.39 -3.09
CA ILE A 241 26.68 -11.60 -2.32
C ILE A 241 26.62 -13.03 -1.80
N VAL A 242 26.36 -13.19 -0.50
CA VAL A 242 26.23 -14.50 0.14
C VAL A 242 24.93 -14.57 0.91
N MET A 243 24.15 -15.65 0.69
CA MET A 243 22.81 -15.79 1.28
C MET A 243 22.58 -17.13 1.96
N GLU A 244 21.91 -17.12 3.12
CA GLU A 244 21.53 -18.36 3.83
C GLU A 244 20.46 -19.15 3.08
N THR A 245 19.52 -18.44 2.46
CA THR A 245 18.37 -19.04 1.78
C THR A 245 18.22 -18.52 0.34
N GLY A 246 17.64 -19.35 -0.52
CA GLY A 246 17.38 -19.02 -1.92
C GLY A 246 18.00 -20.02 -2.89
N GLY A 247 17.40 -20.17 -4.07
CA GLY A 247 17.92 -20.99 -5.16
C GLY A 247 18.53 -20.15 -6.30
N GLN A 248 19.03 -20.81 -7.34
CA GLN A 248 19.59 -20.14 -8.54
C GLN A 248 18.59 -19.20 -9.26
N LEU A 249 17.29 -19.41 -9.04
CA LEU A 249 16.19 -18.60 -9.58
C LEU A 249 15.58 -17.65 -8.54
N SER A 250 16.19 -17.52 -7.37
CA SER A 250 15.74 -16.55 -6.36
C SER A 250 16.01 -15.12 -6.82
N HIS A 251 15.25 -14.16 -6.26
CA HIS A 251 15.41 -12.75 -6.59
C HIS A 251 16.87 -12.28 -6.48
N GLY A 252 17.53 -12.53 -5.35
CA GLY A 252 18.93 -12.16 -5.15
C GLY A 252 19.88 -12.79 -6.17
N ALA A 253 19.70 -14.07 -6.52
CA ALA A 253 20.53 -14.75 -7.53
C ALA A 253 20.32 -14.20 -8.96
N ILE A 254 19.08 -13.83 -9.30
CA ILE A 254 18.76 -13.22 -10.60
C ILE A 254 19.39 -11.83 -10.71
N VAL A 255 19.21 -10.99 -9.69
CA VAL A 255 19.72 -9.62 -9.70
C VAL A 255 21.24 -9.58 -9.66
N ALA A 256 21.88 -10.42 -8.84
CA ALA A 256 23.34 -10.51 -8.79
C ALA A 256 23.94 -10.85 -10.15
N ARG A 257 23.35 -11.81 -10.87
CA ARG A 257 23.78 -12.21 -12.21
C ARG A 257 23.58 -11.09 -13.23
N GLU A 258 22.46 -10.37 -13.17
CA GLU A 258 22.21 -9.20 -14.04
C GLU A 258 23.27 -8.11 -13.84
N TYR A 259 23.73 -7.92 -12.60
CA TYR A 259 24.77 -6.93 -12.28
C TYR A 259 26.21 -7.47 -12.42
N GLY A 260 26.38 -8.74 -12.80
CA GLY A 260 27.70 -9.35 -12.93
C GLY A 260 28.43 -9.56 -11.59
N ILE A 261 27.71 -9.60 -10.47
CA ILE A 261 28.25 -9.74 -9.13
C ILE A 261 28.32 -11.24 -8.76
N PRO A 262 29.47 -11.76 -8.32
CA PRO A 262 29.58 -13.12 -7.79
C PRO A 262 28.61 -13.35 -6.64
N ALA A 263 27.83 -14.43 -6.70
CA ALA A 263 26.88 -14.76 -5.64
C ALA A 263 26.90 -16.25 -5.29
N VAL A 264 26.85 -16.54 -3.99
CA VAL A 264 26.67 -17.89 -3.45
C VAL A 264 25.43 -17.89 -2.56
N VAL A 265 24.49 -18.79 -2.85
CA VAL A 265 23.19 -18.85 -2.18
C VAL A 265 23.00 -20.23 -1.56
N ASN A 266 22.06 -20.35 -0.63
CA ASN A 266 21.78 -21.59 0.09
C ASN A 266 22.99 -22.04 0.94
N ILE A 267 23.47 -21.15 1.81
CA ILE A 267 24.53 -21.44 2.80
C ILE A 267 23.90 -21.46 4.21
N PRO A 268 23.32 -22.58 4.68
CA PRO A 268 22.64 -22.62 5.97
C PRO A 268 23.58 -22.23 7.13
N GLY A 269 23.14 -21.27 7.95
CA GLY A 269 23.89 -20.81 9.12
C GLY A 269 25.04 -19.84 8.83
N LEU A 270 25.16 -19.32 7.61
CA LEU A 270 26.12 -18.29 7.20
C LEU A 270 26.30 -17.18 8.23
N LEU A 271 25.19 -16.61 8.72
CA LEU A 271 25.20 -15.45 9.61
C LEU A 271 25.63 -15.81 11.04
N ASN A 272 25.62 -17.10 11.38
CA ASN A 272 26.17 -17.59 12.64
C ASN A 272 27.70 -17.80 12.56
N VAL A 273 28.24 -17.91 11.35
CA VAL A 273 29.64 -18.27 11.09
C VAL A 273 30.49 -17.05 10.74
N ILE A 274 29.95 -16.12 9.96
CA ILE A 274 30.64 -14.91 9.49
C ILE A 274 30.13 -13.71 10.27
N ARG A 275 31.05 -12.91 10.81
CA ARG A 275 30.71 -11.68 11.56
C ARG A 275 30.88 -10.44 10.70
N ASP A 276 30.14 -9.38 11.04
CA ASP A 276 30.31 -8.09 10.39
C ASP A 276 31.77 -7.59 10.50
N GLY A 277 32.29 -7.03 9.40
CA GLY A 277 33.69 -6.61 9.26
C GLY A 277 34.72 -7.73 9.04
N GLU A 278 34.30 -9.00 8.95
CA GLU A 278 35.20 -10.12 8.68
C GLU A 278 35.55 -10.23 7.19
N GLN A 279 36.82 -10.53 6.87
CA GLN A 279 37.25 -10.72 5.49
C GLN A 279 36.91 -12.12 4.99
N VAL A 280 36.29 -12.18 3.81
CA VAL A 280 35.87 -13.42 3.18
C VAL A 280 36.19 -13.41 1.68
N VAL A 281 36.50 -14.58 1.15
CA VAL A 281 36.65 -14.83 -0.29
C VAL A 281 35.39 -15.53 -0.79
N VAL A 282 34.80 -15.00 -1.84
CA VAL A 282 33.60 -15.56 -2.47
C VAL A 282 33.91 -15.99 -3.89
N ASP A 283 33.79 -17.29 -4.17
CA ASP A 283 33.85 -17.86 -5.51
C ASP A 283 32.44 -18.27 -5.96
N GLY A 284 31.77 -17.36 -6.67
CA GLY A 284 30.44 -17.58 -7.22
C GLY A 284 30.36 -18.65 -8.31
N ALA A 285 31.49 -19.03 -8.93
CA ALA A 285 31.51 -20.08 -9.96
C ALA A 285 31.56 -21.48 -9.34
N ARG A 286 32.28 -21.63 -8.23
CA ARG A 286 32.39 -22.90 -7.50
C ARG A 286 31.38 -23.03 -6.35
N GLY A 287 30.70 -21.94 -5.99
CA GLY A 287 29.77 -21.93 -4.86
C GLY A 287 30.47 -21.97 -3.50
N ILE A 288 31.66 -21.39 -3.40
CA ILE A 288 32.51 -21.47 -2.21
C ILE A 288 32.60 -20.11 -1.53
N VAL A 289 32.51 -20.10 -0.19
CA VAL A 289 32.78 -18.94 0.66
C VAL A 289 33.81 -19.36 1.70
N GLU A 290 34.96 -18.68 1.72
CA GLU A 290 36.08 -18.96 2.62
C GLU A 290 36.37 -17.75 3.50
N ARG A 291 36.70 -18.00 4.77
CA ARG A 291 37.10 -16.95 5.72
C ARG A 291 38.60 -16.70 5.57
N CYS A 292 39.01 -15.44 5.50
CA CYS A 292 40.42 -15.08 5.59
C CYS A 292 40.83 -15.06 7.07
N GLY A 293 41.72 -15.97 7.46
CA GLY A 293 42.26 -16.03 8.82
C GLY A 293 43.25 -14.92 9.14
#